data_AF-A0A0R2WN76-F1
#
_entry.id   AF-A0A0R2WN76-F1
#
_cell.length_a   1.000
_cell.length_b   1.000
_cell.length_c   1.000
_cell.angle_alpha   90.00
_cell.angle_beta   90.00
_cell.angle_gamma   90.00
#
_symmetry.space_group_name_H-M   'P 1'
#
loop_
_entity.id
_entity.type
_entity.pdbx_description
1 polymer ?
#
loop_
_entity_poly.entity_id
_entity_poly.type
_entity_poly.pdbx_seq_one_letter_code
_entity_poly.pdbx_strand_id
1 'polypeptide(L)'
;MYEKIGRPLTDIHQTVDSYGPIMAARVQRLFDAIRPDRPMWRGNALIYDDAELFHPPKSQIGSSRPMVTRGFVRSERQSLMKLPLTGAVVFSIHTYLVAMESLAPEVAGALKRLHQPETS
;
A
#
# COMPACT_ATOMS: atom_id res chain seq x y z
N MET A 1 2.01 6.53 -13.02
CA MET A 1 3.42 6.12 -13.16
C MET A 1 4.28 7.25 -13.73
N TYR A 2 3.86 7.91 -14.80
CA TYR A 2 4.59 9.03 -15.44
C TYR A 2 5.12 10.09 -14.46
N GLU A 3 4.32 10.52 -13.49
CA GLU A 3 4.70 11.52 -12.47
C GLU A 3 5.90 11.11 -11.57
N LYS A 4 6.20 9.81 -11.48
CA LYS A 4 7.18 9.25 -10.53
C LYS A 4 8.41 8.62 -11.19
N ILE A 5 8.39 8.43 -12.52
CA ILE A 5 9.51 7.81 -13.24
C ILE A 5 10.77 8.68 -13.13
N GLY A 6 11.92 8.05 -12.92
CA GLY A 6 13.24 8.70 -12.87
C GLY A 6 13.50 9.51 -11.60
N ARG A 7 12.56 9.54 -10.65
CA ARG A 7 12.69 10.27 -9.38
C ARG A 7 13.21 9.36 -8.27
N PRO A 8 14.00 9.89 -7.32
CA PRO A 8 14.43 9.12 -6.16
C PRO A 8 13.26 8.79 -5.22
N LEU A 9 13.45 7.78 -4.36
CA LEU A 9 12.44 7.34 -3.40
C LEU A 9 11.93 8.45 -2.49
N THR A 10 12.80 9.40 -2.10
CA THR A 10 12.43 10.56 -1.28
C THR A 10 11.38 11.42 -1.96
N ASP A 11 11.55 11.68 -3.25
CA ASP A 11 10.72 12.62 -4.00
C ASP A 11 9.34 12.05 -4.28
N ILE A 12 9.27 10.75 -4.57
CA ILE A 12 7.99 10.08 -4.84
C ILE A 12 7.13 9.83 -3.59
N HIS A 13 7.69 10.07 -2.38
CA HIS A 13 7.04 9.91 -1.08
C HIS A 13 6.79 11.23 -0.33
N GLN A 14 7.01 12.39 -0.96
CA GLN A 14 6.82 13.70 -0.32
C GLN A 14 5.40 13.93 0.20
N THR A 15 4.38 13.28 -0.37
CA THR A 15 2.97 13.41 0.05
C THR A 15 2.61 12.52 1.25
N VAL A 16 3.58 11.84 1.87
CA VAL A 16 3.38 10.98 3.02
C VAL A 16 3.97 11.68 4.25
N ASP A 17 3.12 12.26 5.10
CA ASP A 17 3.55 13.09 6.24
C ASP A 17 4.56 12.40 7.17
N SER A 18 4.43 11.08 7.34
CA SER A 18 5.33 10.27 8.17
C SER A 18 6.67 9.93 7.50
N TYR A 19 6.85 10.27 6.22
CA TYR A 19 8.04 9.97 5.43
C TYR A 19 9.11 11.06 5.55
N GLY A 20 9.56 11.33 6.78
CA GLY A 20 10.65 12.25 7.05
C GLY A 20 12.05 11.65 6.78
N PRO A 21 13.13 12.42 7.02
CA PRO A 21 14.51 11.98 6.76
C PRO A 21 14.91 10.67 7.47
N ILE A 22 14.41 10.46 8.69
CA ILE A 22 14.66 9.24 9.47
C ILE A 22 14.06 8.02 8.76
N MET A 23 12.82 8.13 8.28
CA MET A 23 12.13 7.06 7.55
C MET A 23 12.82 6.80 6.22
N ALA A 24 13.16 7.85 5.47
CA ALA A 24 13.88 7.74 4.21
C ALA A 24 15.21 6.98 4.38
N ALA A 25 15.99 7.29 5.42
CA ALA A 25 17.25 6.59 5.70
C ALA A 25 17.05 5.11 6.10
N ARG A 26 15.93 4.76 6.76
CA ARG A 26 15.59 3.36 7.08
C ARG A 26 15.19 2.59 5.83
N VAL A 27 14.37 3.19 4.97
CA VAL A 27 13.96 2.61 3.70
C VAL A 27 15.17 2.44 2.77
N GLN A 28 16.07 3.42 2.68
CA GLN A 28 17.28 3.27 1.88
C GLN A 28 18.12 2.06 2.33
N ARG A 29 18.39 1.94 3.64
CA ARG A 29 19.10 0.78 4.21
C ARG A 29 18.41 -0.55 3.90
N LEU A 30 17.07 -0.57 3.89
CA LEU A 30 16.30 -1.75 3.50
C LEU A 30 16.62 -2.14 2.05
N PHE A 31 16.53 -1.18 1.11
CA PHE A 31 16.82 -1.44 -0.31
C PHE A 31 18.27 -1.88 -0.54
N ASP A 32 19.23 -1.27 0.17
CA ASP A 32 20.65 -1.63 0.08
C ASP A 32 20.90 -3.07 0.57
N ALA A 33 20.15 -3.51 1.58
CA ALA A 33 20.29 -4.83 2.21
C ALA A 33 19.58 -5.98 1.47
N ILE A 34 18.71 -5.70 0.50
CA ILE A 34 18.03 -6.77 -0.26
C ILE A 34 19.05 -7.60 -1.03
N ARG A 35 18.91 -8.91 -0.92
CA ARG A 35 19.72 -9.88 -1.67
C ARG A 35 18.85 -10.65 -2.67
N PRO A 36 19.39 -11.06 -3.83
CA PRO A 36 18.61 -11.80 -4.84
C PRO A 36 17.94 -13.08 -4.30
N ASP A 37 18.59 -13.75 -3.35
CA ASP A 37 18.12 -14.97 -2.68
C ASP A 37 17.13 -14.70 -1.53
N ARG A 38 16.90 -13.43 -1.16
CA ARG A 38 16.08 -13.04 -0.01
C ARG A 38 15.11 -11.92 -0.39
N PRO A 39 14.07 -12.21 -1.19
CA PRO A 39 13.00 -11.27 -1.46
C PRO A 39 12.24 -10.92 -0.17
N MET A 40 11.71 -9.71 -0.12
CA MET A 40 10.93 -9.22 1.01
C MET A 40 9.51 -8.88 0.56
N TRP A 41 8.54 -9.01 1.46
CA TRP A 41 7.18 -8.57 1.18
C TRP A 41 6.48 -8.05 2.43
N ARG A 42 5.48 -7.20 2.23
CA ARG A 42 4.51 -6.77 3.25
C ARG A 42 3.10 -6.79 2.66
N GLY A 43 2.12 -7.02 3.53
CA GLY A 43 0.71 -6.84 3.23
C GLY A 43 0.17 -5.58 3.91
N ASN A 44 -0.80 -4.93 3.28
CA ASN A 44 -1.73 -4.03 3.98
C ASN A 44 -3.16 -4.55 3.79
N ALA A 45 -4.11 -4.02 4.55
CA ALA A 45 -5.53 -4.21 4.33
C ALA A 45 -6.20 -2.86 4.58
N LEU A 46 -7.06 -2.43 3.67
CA LEU A 46 -7.84 -1.20 3.73
C LEU A 46 -9.28 -1.49 3.33
N ILE A 47 -10.23 -0.70 3.83
CA ILE A 47 -11.65 -0.84 3.48
C ILE A 47 -12.02 0.22 2.44
N TYR A 48 -12.56 -0.24 1.32
CA TYR A 48 -12.96 0.54 0.15
C TYR A 48 -14.46 0.41 -0.09
N ASP A 49 -15.03 1.38 -0.79
CA ASP A 49 -16.44 1.49 -1.11
C ASP A 49 -16.86 0.77 -2.40
N ASP A 50 -15.93 0.61 -3.32
CA ASP A 50 -16.15 -0.04 -4.61
C ASP A 50 -15.13 -1.16 -4.88
N ALA A 51 -15.38 -1.92 -5.95
CA ALA A 51 -14.51 -2.99 -6.44
C ALA A 51 -13.58 -2.53 -7.57
N GLU A 52 -13.45 -1.22 -7.84
CA GLU A 52 -12.59 -0.75 -8.91
C GLU A 52 -11.12 -0.91 -8.52
N LEU A 53 -10.33 -1.47 -9.44
CA LEU A 53 -8.90 -1.63 -9.23
C LEU A 53 -8.14 -0.30 -9.42
N PHE A 54 -8.62 0.56 -10.32
CA PHE A 54 -8.00 1.82 -10.68
C PHE A 54 -8.56 2.98 -9.85
N HIS A 55 -7.77 3.47 -8.90
CA HIS A 55 -8.13 4.62 -8.07
C HIS A 55 -7.12 5.75 -8.33
N PRO A 56 -7.52 6.83 -9.01
CA PRO A 56 -6.62 7.95 -9.29
C PRO A 56 -6.13 8.66 -8.01
N PRO A 57 -5.02 9.42 -8.08
CA PRO A 57 -4.54 10.22 -6.97
C PRO A 57 -5.61 11.17 -6.42
N LYS A 58 -5.61 11.42 -5.11
CA LYS A 58 -6.53 12.38 -4.45
C LYS A 58 -6.46 13.80 -5.04
N SER A 59 -5.31 14.22 -5.59
CA SER A 59 -5.18 15.50 -6.30
C SER A 59 -6.07 15.61 -7.55
N GLN A 60 -6.57 14.48 -8.07
CA GLN A 60 -7.43 14.41 -9.24
C GLN A 60 -8.90 14.13 -8.88
N ILE A 61 -9.23 13.89 -7.60
CA ILE A 61 -10.58 13.52 -7.16
C ILE A 61 -10.96 14.33 -5.92
N GLY A 62 -11.96 15.21 -6.06
CA GLY A 62 -12.48 16.02 -4.96
C GLY A 62 -12.86 15.16 -3.74
N SER A 63 -12.58 15.68 -2.55
CA SER A 63 -12.70 14.96 -1.28
C SER A 63 -14.17 14.72 -0.88
N SER A 64 -14.65 13.49 -1.05
CA SER A 64 -15.55 12.79 -0.13
C SER A 64 -15.84 11.41 -0.71
N ARG A 65 -15.36 10.34 -0.05
CA ARG A 65 -15.88 8.99 -0.32
C ARG A 65 -17.03 8.74 0.65
N PRO A 66 -18.25 8.48 0.16
CA PRO A 66 -19.41 8.29 1.02
C PRO A 66 -19.21 7.08 1.94
N MET A 67 -19.80 7.16 3.14
CA MET A 67 -19.80 6.08 4.11
C MET A 67 -20.59 4.89 3.54
N VAL A 68 -19.92 3.74 3.41
CA VAL A 68 -20.40 2.67 2.53
C VAL A 68 -21.40 1.72 3.19
N THR A 69 -22.44 1.36 2.44
CA THR A 69 -23.42 0.31 2.78
C THR A 69 -22.95 -1.10 2.42
N ARG A 70 -21.96 -1.25 1.51
CA ARG A 70 -21.25 -2.50 1.16
C ARG A 70 -19.78 -2.19 0.93
N GLY A 71 -18.88 -2.88 1.63
CA GLY A 71 -17.45 -2.59 1.58
C GLY A 71 -16.63 -3.71 0.94
N PHE A 72 -15.48 -3.36 0.38
CA PHE A 72 -14.45 -4.28 -0.09
C PHE A 72 -13.20 -4.13 0.77
N VAL A 73 -12.58 -5.26 1.13
CA VAL A 73 -11.21 -5.26 1.63
C VAL A 73 -10.28 -5.23 0.45
N ARG A 74 -9.53 -4.14 0.34
CA ARG A 74 -8.40 -4.02 -0.57
C ARG A 74 -7.13 -4.38 0.20
N SER A 75 -6.46 -5.46 -0.21
CA SER A 75 -5.17 -5.85 0.35
C SER A 75 -4.10 -5.83 -0.73
N GLU A 76 -2.99 -5.15 -0.44
CA GLU A 76 -1.86 -5.08 -1.35
C GLU A 76 -0.70 -5.90 -0.81
N ARG A 77 -0.33 -6.95 -1.54
CA ARG A 77 0.93 -7.66 -1.35
C ARG A 77 2.02 -6.91 -2.10
N GLN A 78 2.81 -6.16 -1.35
CA GLN A 78 3.91 -5.38 -1.86
C GLN A 78 5.21 -6.19 -1.72
N SER A 79 5.91 -6.44 -2.82
CA SER A 79 7.11 -7.28 -2.84
C SER A 79 8.30 -6.52 -3.40
N LEU A 80 9.49 -6.79 -2.84
CA LEU A 80 10.77 -6.27 -3.25
C LEU A 80 11.71 -7.43 -3.59
N MET A 81 12.21 -7.47 -4.82
CA MET A 81 13.12 -8.51 -5.31
C MET A 81 14.30 -7.87 -6.04
N LYS A 82 15.53 -8.23 -5.66
CA LYS A 82 16.74 -7.78 -6.35
C LYS A 82 17.08 -8.74 -7.48
N LEU A 83 17.25 -8.22 -8.69
CA LEU A 83 17.62 -9.02 -9.85
C LEU A 83 19.10 -9.38 -9.80
N PRO A 84 19.47 -10.66 -9.99
CA PRO A 84 20.85 -11.12 -9.80
C PRO A 84 21.84 -10.55 -10.82
N LEU A 85 21.39 -10.27 -12.05
CA LEU A 85 22.26 -9.80 -13.13
C LEU A 85 22.45 -8.28 -13.12
N THR A 86 21.37 -7.51 -12.91
CA THR A 86 21.41 -6.04 -13.02
C THR A 86 21.54 -5.34 -11.68
N GLY A 87 21.27 -6.02 -10.57
CA GLY A 87 21.19 -5.43 -9.23
C GLY A 87 19.98 -4.52 -9.03
N ALA A 88 19.13 -4.32 -10.04
CA ALA A 88 17.91 -3.53 -9.93
C ALA A 88 16.93 -4.17 -8.94
N VAL A 89 16.16 -3.35 -8.23
CA VAL A 89 15.11 -3.82 -7.32
C VAL A 89 13.76 -3.67 -7.99
N VAL A 90 13.09 -4.79 -8.20
CA VAL A 90 11.70 -4.83 -8.65
C VAL A 90 10.79 -4.62 -7.44
N PHE A 91 9.99 -3.57 -7.48
CA PHE A 91 8.88 -3.36 -6.58
C PHE A 91 7.58 -3.74 -7.29
N SER A 92 6.86 -4.72 -6.77
CA SER A 92 5.58 -5.17 -7.32
C SER A 92 4.47 -5.03 -6.28
N ILE A 93 3.26 -4.77 -6.78
CA ILE A 93 2.05 -4.70 -5.97
C ILE A 93 1.04 -5.66 -6.59
N HIS A 94 0.62 -6.66 -5.83
CA HIS A 94 -0.51 -7.49 -6.20
C HIS A 94 -1.71 -7.13 -5.32
N THR A 95 -2.77 -6.66 -5.94
CA THR A 95 -3.98 -6.21 -5.25
C THR A 95 -5.02 -7.33 -5.20
N TYR A 96 -5.46 -7.66 -3.99
CA TYR A 96 -6.63 -8.47 -3.73
C TYR A 96 -7.81 -7.56 -3.39
N LEU A 97 -8.97 -7.83 -3.98
CA LEU A 97 -10.24 -7.22 -3.61
C LEU A 97 -11.19 -8.34 -3.15
N VAL A 98 -11.69 -8.21 -1.92
CA VAL A 98 -12.58 -9.19 -1.31
C VAL A 98 -13.81 -8.48 -0.79
N ALA A 99 -15.00 -8.93 -1.18
CA ALA A 99 -16.23 -8.39 -0.64
C ALA A 99 -16.30 -8.64 0.87
N MET A 100 -16.62 -7.62 1.68
CA MET A 100 -16.71 -7.79 3.14
C MET A 100 -17.74 -8.85 3.54
N GLU A 101 -18.78 -9.04 2.73
CA GLU A 101 -19.82 -10.06 2.93
C GLU A 101 -19.37 -11.50 2.69
N SER A 102 -18.25 -11.71 1.98
CA SER A 102 -17.70 -13.05 1.77
C SER A 102 -16.68 -13.48 2.84
N LEU A 103 -16.36 -12.58 3.78
CA LEU A 103 -15.45 -12.87 4.88
C LEU A 103 -16.18 -13.55 6.04
N ALA A 104 -15.44 -14.39 6.77
CA ALA A 104 -15.93 -14.90 8.05
C ALA A 104 -16.27 -13.72 8.99
N PRO A 105 -17.39 -13.78 9.74
CA PRO A 105 -17.85 -12.68 10.59
C PRO A 105 -16.78 -12.14 11.55
N GLU A 106 -15.94 -13.03 12.09
CA GLU A 106 -14.85 -12.69 13.02
C GLU A 106 -13.77 -11.85 12.33
N VAL A 107 -13.42 -12.21 11.08
CA VAL A 107 -12.44 -11.50 10.26
C VAL A 107 -12.99 -10.13 9.85
N ALA A 108 -14.23 -10.08 9.38
CA ALA A 108 -14.90 -8.83 9.05
C ALA A 108 -14.98 -7.89 10.27
N GLY A 109 -15.27 -8.43 11.45
CA GLY A 109 -15.29 -7.68 12.72
C GLY A 109 -13.91 -7.14 13.13
N ALA A 110 -12.86 -7.95 13.01
CA ALA A 110 -11.49 -7.54 13.31
C ALA A 110 -11.00 -6.43 12.38
N LEU A 111 -11.28 -6.55 11.08
CA LEU A 111 -10.92 -5.53 10.10
C LEU A 111 -11.66 -4.22 10.34
N LYS A 112 -12.95 -4.26 10.71
CA LYS A 112 -13.70 -3.05 11.08
C LYS A 112 -13.06 -2.33 12.28
N ARG A 113 -12.67 -3.07 13.33
CA ARG A 113 -12.02 -2.47 14.52
C ARG A 113 -10.66 -1.84 14.18
N LEU A 114 -9.84 -2.48 13.35
CA LEU A 114 -8.54 -1.95 12.93
C LEU A 114 -8.65 -0.61 12.18
N HIS A 115 -9.78 -0.38 11.52
CA HIS A 115 -10.04 0.82 10.70
C HIS A 115 -10.97 1.84 11.37
N GLN A 116 -11.46 1.57 12.58
CA GLN A 116 -12.17 2.57 13.35
C GLN A 116 -11.15 3.59 13.89
N PRO A 117 -11.40 4.90 13.76
CA PRO A 117 -10.57 5.89 14.44
C PRO A 117 -10.66 5.62 15.94
N GLU A 118 -9.52 5.60 16.64
CA GLU A 118 -9.53 5.50 18.09
C GLU A 118 -10.35 6.68 18.64
N THR A 119 -11.44 6.37 19.34
CA THR A 119 -12.23 7.35 20.07
C THR A 119 -11.38 7.86 21.22
N SER A 120 -10.87 9.10 21.11
CA SER A 120 -10.45 9.92 22.26
C SER A 120 -11.65 10.40 23.06
#